data_AF-A0A642B2C8-F1
#
_entry.id   AF-A0A642B2C8-F1
#
_cell.length_a   1.000
_cell.length_b   1.000
_cell.length_c   1.000
_cell.angle_alpha   90.00
_cell.angle_beta   90.00
_cell.angle_gamma   90.00
#
_symmetry.space_group_name_H-M   'P 1'
#
loop_
_entity.id
_entity.type
_entity.pdbx_description
1 polymer ?
#
loop_
_entity_poly.entity_id
_entity_poly.type
_entity_poly.pdbx_seq_one_letter_code
_entity_poly.pdbx_strand_id
1 'polypeptide(L)'
;MGLNEWLALIGALGGLEAIKWVINFYVNRKTNARKEGAAADSMENENERKQIAWLEERIAQRDAKIDTIYVELRQEQAAHLDEIYKRHGIELKQKEAEMRRCDIRKCDRRQPPSGY
;
A
#
# COMPACT_ATOMS: atom_id res chain seq x y z
N MET A 1 33.19 -48.48 -50.24
CA MET A 1 31.80 -47.98 -50.22
C MET A 1 31.72 -46.68 -50.99
N GLY A 2 30.78 -46.56 -51.90
CA GLY A 2 30.57 -45.37 -52.73
C GLY A 2 29.82 -44.26 -51.99
N LEU A 3 29.93 -43.01 -52.47
CA LEU A 3 29.26 -41.84 -51.89
C LEU A 3 27.74 -42.05 -51.72
N ASN A 4 27.10 -42.74 -52.66
CA ASN A 4 25.67 -43.05 -52.62
C ASN A 4 25.28 -44.02 -51.50
N GLU A 5 26.15 -44.98 -51.15
CA GLU A 5 25.92 -45.92 -50.04
C GLU A 5 26.04 -45.21 -48.68
N TRP A 6 26.98 -44.26 -48.58
CA TRP A 6 27.12 -43.40 -47.39
C TRP A 6 25.91 -42.49 -47.19
N LEU A 7 25.39 -41.89 -48.25
CA LEU A 7 24.17 -41.06 -48.20
C LEU A 7 22.94 -41.91 -47.82
N ALA A 8 22.82 -43.12 -48.37
CA ALA A 8 21.76 -44.05 -48.01
C ALA A 8 21.83 -44.48 -46.54
N LEU A 9 23.05 -44.72 -46.01
CA LEU A 9 23.26 -45.07 -44.61
C LEU A 9 22.86 -43.92 -43.67
N ILE A 10 23.27 -42.68 -43.96
CA ILE A 10 22.90 -41.49 -43.17
C ILE A 10 21.39 -41.25 -43.23
N GLY A 11 20.76 -41.41 -44.41
CA GLY A 11 19.32 -41.31 -44.57
C GLY A 11 18.55 -42.38 -43.79
N ALA A 12 19.04 -43.62 -43.78
CA ALA A 12 18.48 -44.71 -42.99
C ALA A 12 18.61 -44.46 -41.48
N LEU A 13 19.75 -43.93 -41.02
CA LEU A 13 19.98 -43.57 -39.62
C LEU A 13 19.04 -42.43 -39.17
N GLY A 14 18.92 -41.36 -39.96
CA GLY A 14 18.00 -40.26 -39.67
C GLY A 14 16.52 -40.67 -39.72
N GLY A 15 16.15 -41.55 -40.67
CA GLY A 15 14.79 -42.10 -40.77
C GLY A 15 14.41 -42.95 -39.56
N LEU A 16 15.34 -43.77 -39.04
CA LEU A 16 15.12 -44.55 -37.81
C LEU A 16 14.93 -43.66 -36.58
N GLU A 17 15.68 -42.57 -36.46
CA GLU A 17 15.49 -41.60 -35.36
C GLU A 17 14.14 -40.88 -35.45
N ALA A 18 13.72 -40.49 -36.66
CA ALA A 18 12.41 -39.89 -36.88
C ALA A 18 11.26 -40.84 -36.48
N ILE A 19 11.36 -42.13 -36.83
CA ILE A 19 10.38 -43.15 -36.42
C ILE A 19 10.33 -43.29 -34.90
N LYS A 20 11.49 -43.37 -34.24
CA LYS A 20 11.57 -43.42 -32.77
C LYS A 20 10.94 -42.18 -32.13
N TRP A 21 11.19 -40.98 -32.68
CA TRP A 21 10.60 -39.74 -32.20
C TRP A 21 9.07 -39.76 -32.33
N VAL A 22 8.53 -40.19 -33.48
CA VAL A 22 7.07 -40.29 -33.70
C VAL A 22 6.42 -41.25 -32.70
N ILE A 23 7.03 -42.42 -32.49
CA ILE A 23 6.52 -43.40 -31.52
C ILE A 23 6.56 -42.81 -30.10
N ASN A 24 7.68 -42.22 -29.70
CA ASN A 24 7.85 -41.62 -28.38
C ASN A 24 6.86 -40.47 -28.16
N PHE A 25 6.69 -39.59 -29.16
CA PHE A 25 5.71 -38.51 -29.15
C PHE A 25 4.28 -39.05 -29.01
N TYR A 26 3.89 -40.06 -29.79
CA TYR A 26 2.53 -40.60 -29.75
C TYR A 26 2.20 -41.24 -28.39
N VAL A 27 3.15 -41.99 -27.83
CA VAL A 27 3.00 -42.63 -26.51
C VAL A 27 2.99 -41.58 -25.39
N ASN A 28 3.87 -40.58 -25.45
CA ASN A 28 4.03 -39.58 -24.40
C ASN A 28 3.16 -38.31 -24.58
N ARG A 29 2.35 -38.20 -25.63
CA ARG A 29 1.52 -37.00 -25.88
C ARG A 29 0.62 -36.63 -24.69
N LYS A 30 0.00 -37.62 -24.05
CA LYS A 30 -0.90 -37.40 -22.91
C LYS A 30 -0.13 -36.99 -21.66
N THR A 31 1.04 -37.58 -21.42
CA THR A 31 1.88 -37.24 -20.27
C THR A 31 2.51 -35.87 -20.45
N ASN A 32 2.93 -35.49 -21.66
CA ASN A 32 3.46 -34.18 -21.96
C ASN A 32 2.38 -33.10 -21.79
N ALA A 33 1.17 -33.33 -22.31
CA ALA A 33 0.04 -32.41 -22.09
C ALA A 33 -0.29 -32.22 -20.60
N ARG A 34 -0.19 -33.27 -19.77
CA ARG A 34 -0.36 -33.13 -18.30
C ARG A 34 0.78 -32.37 -17.65
N LYS A 35 2.02 -32.54 -18.10
CA LYS A 35 3.18 -31.78 -17.61
C LYS A 35 3.06 -30.31 -17.96
N GLU A 36 2.66 -30.00 -19.20
CA GLU A 36 2.41 -28.63 -19.65
C GLU A 36 1.24 -28.00 -18.89
N GLY A 37 0.14 -28.74 -18.67
CA GLY A 37 -0.98 -28.28 -17.85
C GLY A 37 -0.54 -28.00 -16.41
N ALA A 38 0.14 -28.94 -15.75
CA ALA A 38 0.65 -28.73 -14.40
C ALA A 38 1.66 -27.56 -14.31
N ALA A 39 2.48 -27.36 -15.34
CA ALA A 39 3.38 -26.22 -15.43
C ALA A 39 2.62 -24.91 -15.56
N ALA A 40 1.60 -24.85 -16.43
CA ALA A 40 0.73 -23.68 -16.59
C ALA A 40 0.00 -23.36 -15.27
N ASP A 41 -0.64 -24.35 -14.64
CA ASP A 41 -1.32 -24.20 -13.36
C ASP A 41 -0.37 -23.69 -12.26
N SER A 42 0.88 -24.19 -12.25
CA SER A 42 1.88 -23.73 -11.28
C SER A 42 2.27 -22.27 -11.51
N MET A 43 2.42 -21.86 -12.77
CA MET A 43 2.75 -20.49 -13.13
C MET A 43 1.60 -19.52 -12.82
N GLU A 44 0.35 -19.95 -13.05
CA GLU A 44 -0.83 -19.18 -12.68
C GLU A 44 -0.92 -18.99 -11.16
N ASN A 45 -0.79 -20.07 -10.40
CA ASN A 45 -0.77 -20.01 -8.93
C ASN A 45 0.36 -19.11 -8.39
N GLU A 46 1.55 -19.15 -8.99
CA GLU A 46 2.65 -18.25 -8.59
C GLU A 46 2.35 -16.78 -8.89
N ASN A 47 1.73 -16.49 -10.04
CA ASN A 47 1.32 -15.13 -10.38
C ASN A 47 0.23 -14.62 -9.45
N GLU A 48 -0.76 -15.45 -9.11
CA GLU A 48 -1.79 -15.10 -8.14
C GLU A 48 -1.19 -14.82 -6.76
N ARG A 49 -0.25 -15.65 -6.29
CA ARG A 49 0.47 -15.41 -5.03
C ARG A 49 1.24 -14.10 -5.02
N LYS A 50 1.92 -13.76 -6.13
CA LYS A 50 2.63 -12.48 -6.27
C LYS A 50 1.65 -11.30 -6.26
N GLN A 51 0.51 -11.44 -6.92
CA GLN A 51 -0.53 -10.41 -6.92
C GLN A 51 -1.11 -10.20 -5.52
N ILE A 52 -1.40 -11.28 -4.79
CA ILE A 52 -1.88 -11.22 -3.41
C ILE A 52 -0.84 -10.53 -2.52
N ALA A 53 0.42 -10.96 -2.57
CA ALA A 53 1.50 -10.37 -1.78
C ALA A 53 1.66 -8.86 -2.07
N TRP A 54 1.56 -8.45 -3.34
CA TRP A 54 1.61 -7.04 -3.72
C TRP A 54 0.41 -6.25 -3.18
N LEU A 55 -0.79 -6.84 -3.18
CA LEU A 55 -1.98 -6.22 -2.60
C LEU A 55 -1.88 -6.09 -1.08
N GLU A 56 -1.42 -7.14 -0.40
CA GLU A 56 -1.19 -7.15 1.05
C GLU A 56 -0.19 -6.06 1.46
N GLU A 57 0.93 -5.92 0.74
CA GLU A 57 1.91 -4.87 0.99
C GLU A 57 1.28 -3.47 0.84
N ARG A 58 0.48 -3.25 -0.21
CA ARG A 58 -0.20 -1.96 -0.42
C ARG A 58 -1.25 -1.67 0.64
N ILE A 59 -1.94 -2.69 1.15
CA ILE A 59 -2.88 -2.55 2.27
C ILE A 59 -2.10 -2.13 3.52
N ALA A 60 -1.01 -2.82 3.86
CA ALA A 60 -0.18 -2.47 5.00
C ALA A 60 0.38 -1.04 4.92
N GLN A 61 0.82 -0.59 3.73
CA GLN A 61 1.25 0.79 3.50
C GLN A 61 0.12 1.80 3.71
N ARG A 62 -1.12 1.46 3.31
CA ARG A 62 -2.30 2.31 3.51
C ARG A 62 -2.70 2.36 4.97
N ASP A 63 -2.68 1.24 5.68
CA ASP A 63 -3.02 1.17 7.10
C ASP A 63 -2.05 2.02 7.93
N ALA A 64 -0.74 1.89 7.67
CA ALA A 64 0.28 2.74 8.33
C ALA A 64 0.05 4.23 8.07
N LYS A 65 -0.37 4.60 6.86
CA LYS A 65 -0.72 5.99 6.52
C LYS A 65 -1.97 6.45 7.28
N ILE A 66 -2.98 5.61 7.37
CA ILE A 66 -4.22 5.90 8.11
C ILE A 66 -3.91 6.12 9.59
N ASP A 67 -3.10 5.26 10.20
CA ASP A 67 -2.68 5.41 11.59
C ASP A 67 -1.95 6.73 11.84
N THR A 68 -1.05 7.10 10.93
CA THR A 68 -0.33 8.38 10.98
C THR A 68 -1.30 9.56 10.95
N ILE A 69 -2.26 9.54 10.02
CA ILE A 69 -3.28 10.60 9.90
C ILE A 69 -4.13 10.69 11.18
N TYR A 70 -4.50 9.56 11.79
CA TYR A 70 -5.26 9.58 13.05
C TYR A 70 -4.45 10.16 14.22
N VAL A 71 -3.14 9.92 14.27
CA VAL A 71 -2.26 10.53 15.27
C VAL A 71 -2.19 12.05 15.06
N GLU A 72 -1.93 12.50 13.83
CA GLU A 72 -1.89 13.93 13.48
C GLU A 72 -3.22 14.61 13.81
N LEU A 73 -4.35 14.00 13.45
CA LEU A 73 -5.67 14.54 13.76
C LEU A 73 -5.88 14.71 15.27
N ARG A 74 -5.45 13.74 16.07
CA ARG A 74 -5.58 13.85 17.54
C ARG A 74 -4.66 14.92 18.12
N GLN A 75 -3.47 15.12 17.55
CA GLN A 75 -2.58 16.21 17.95
C GLN A 75 -3.19 17.58 17.62
N GLU A 76 -3.72 17.75 16.42
CA GLU A 76 -4.40 18.98 15.99
C GLU A 76 -5.65 19.27 16.84
N GLN A 77 -6.46 18.25 17.14
CA GLN A 77 -7.61 18.39 18.04
C GLN A 77 -7.19 18.84 19.44
N ALA A 78 -6.11 18.27 19.99
CA ALA A 78 -5.57 18.67 21.28
C ALA A 78 -5.04 20.11 21.27
N ALA A 79 -4.30 20.49 20.21
CA ALA A 79 -3.78 21.84 20.04
C ALA A 79 -4.91 22.87 19.91
N HIS A 80 -5.95 22.55 19.14
CA HIS A 80 -7.13 23.40 18.98
C HIS A 80 -7.89 23.60 20.30
N LEU A 81 -8.07 22.53 21.09
CA LEU A 81 -8.69 22.64 22.41
C LEU A 81 -7.86 23.50 23.38
N ASP A 82 -6.54 23.32 23.41
CA ASP A 82 -5.63 24.15 24.21
C ASP A 82 -5.71 25.63 23.83
N GLU A 83 -5.81 25.92 22.53
CA GLU A 83 -5.98 27.28 22.02
C GLU A 83 -7.30 27.90 22.51
N ILE A 84 -8.41 27.15 22.43
CA ILE A 84 -9.71 27.59 22.94
C ILE A 84 -9.62 27.92 24.43
N TYR A 85 -8.99 27.07 25.24
CA TYR A 85 -8.85 27.32 26.67
C TYR A 85 -8.02 28.59 26.94
N LYS A 86 -6.93 28.80 26.20
CA LYS A 86 -6.11 30.01 26.30
C LYS A 86 -6.90 31.26 25.93
N ARG A 87 -7.62 31.25 24.82
CA ARG A 87 -8.47 32.37 24.40
C ARG A 87 -9.54 32.67 25.42
N HIS A 88 -10.23 31.64 25.91
CA HIS A 88 -11.28 31.82 26.89
C HIS A 88 -10.75 32.42 28.20
N GLY A 89 -9.57 31.98 28.66
CA GLY A 89 -8.90 32.58 29.81
C GLY A 89 -8.55 34.07 29.62
N ILE A 90 -8.15 34.46 28.42
CA ILE A 90 -7.90 35.88 28.08
C ILE A 90 -9.21 36.67 27.99
N GLU A 91 -10.24 36.10 27.38
CA GLU A 91 -11.56 36.72 27.26
C GLU A 91 -12.16 37.04 28.64
N LEU A 92 -12.03 36.11 29.60
CA LEU A 92 -12.45 36.36 30.99
C LEU A 92 -11.67 37.52 31.63
N LYS A 93 -10.34 37.54 31.47
CA LYS A 93 -9.51 38.65 31.97
C LYS A 93 -9.87 39.99 31.31
N GLN A 94 -10.18 39.98 30.02
CA GLN A 94 -10.61 41.16 29.30
C GLN A 94 -11.97 41.64 29.83
N LYS A 95 -12.94 40.75 30.01
CA LYS A 95 -14.25 41.10 30.60
C LYS A 95 -14.09 41.66 32.01
N GLU A 96 -13.23 41.08 32.83
CA GLU A 96 -12.92 41.63 34.16
C GLU A 96 -12.28 43.03 34.08
N ALA A 97 -11.34 43.24 33.14
CA ALA A 97 -10.69 44.53 32.94
C ALA A 97 -11.66 45.60 32.40
N GLU A 98 -12.57 45.21 31.50
CA GLU A 98 -13.65 46.07 30.99
C GLU A 98 -14.61 46.48 32.10
N MET A 99 -15.03 45.54 32.96
CA MET A 99 -15.84 45.86 34.15
C MET A 99 -15.10 46.77 35.14
N ARG A 100 -13.77 46.70 35.19
CA ARG A 100 -12.90 47.54 36.04
C ARG A 100 -12.41 48.79 35.32
N ARG A 101 -12.81 49.07 34.08
CA ARG A 101 -12.35 50.27 33.38
C ARG A 101 -13.02 51.50 34.01
N CYS A 102 -12.24 52.55 34.23
CA CYS A 102 -12.78 53.82 34.70
C CYS A 102 -13.22 54.66 33.49
N ASP A 103 -14.47 55.08 33.46
CA ASP A 103 -15.02 55.86 32.34
C ASP A 103 -14.68 57.36 32.44
N ILE A 104 -14.26 57.83 33.62
CA ILE A 104 -14.01 59.25 33.92
C ILE A 104 -12.51 59.48 34.15
N ARG A 105 -12.01 60.64 33.70
CA ARG A 105 -10.61 61.06 33.91
C ARG A 105 -10.48 61.74 35.28
N LYS A 106 -9.50 61.29 36.10
CA LYS A 106 -9.22 61.58 37.54
C LYS A 106 -9.72 60.48 38.49
N CYS A 107 -8.81 59.96 39.33
CA CYS A 107 -9.04 58.79 40.19
C CYS A 107 -10.12 59.01 41.26
N ASP A 108 -10.27 60.22 41.77
CA ASP A 108 -11.13 60.58 42.91
C ASP A 108 -12.64 60.47 42.59
N ARG A 109 -13.02 60.38 41.30
CA ARG A 109 -14.41 60.21 40.85
C ARG A 109 -14.58 58.98 39.96
N ARG A 110 -13.77 57.94 40.19
CA ARG A 110 -13.80 56.72 39.38
C ARG A 110 -15.18 56.05 39.42
N GLN A 111 -15.67 55.68 38.24
CA GLN A 111 -16.89 54.91 38.06
C GLN A 111 -16.59 53.72 37.14
N PRO A 112 -16.92 52.47 37.52
CA PRO A 112 -17.49 52.07 38.82
C PRO A 112 -16.49 52.22 39.99
N PRO A 113 -16.96 52.38 41.25
CA PRO A 113 -16.11 52.42 42.44
C PRO A 113 -15.18 51.20 42.49
N SER A 114 -13.93 51.38 42.93
CA SER A 114 -13.02 50.26 43.15
C SER A 114 -13.45 49.51 44.41
N GLY A 115 -13.66 48.20 44.32
CA GLY A 115 -14.09 47.36 45.45
C GLY A 115 -12.96 46.89 46.38
N TYR A 116 -11.84 47.62 46.44
CA TYR A 116 -10.83 47.45 47.50
C TYR A 116 -11.27 48.20 48.75
#